data_AF-X1CTE8-F1
#
_entry.id   AF-X1CTE8-F1
#
_cell.length_a   1.000
_cell.length_b   1.000
_cell.length_c   1.000
_cell.angle_alpha   90.00
_cell.angle_beta   90.00
_cell.angle_gamma   90.00
#
_symmetry.space_group_name_H-M   'P 1'
#
loop_
_entity.id
_entity.type
_entity.pdbx_description
1 polymer ?
#
loop_
_entity_poly.entity_id
_entity_poly.type
_entity_poly.pdbx_seq_one_letter_code
_entity_poly.pdbx_strand_id
1 'polypeptide(L)'
;MDERIRYAFEHTEILRRPKQLISTFGSSVIHYYVLTEPVYSEFTKDNLETVVREGKVSWYKPKLLTPTYMFRIEGFSREAKNAFETLASQYPDLAAILYKFKV
;
A
#
# COMPACT_ATOMS: atom_id res chain seq x y z
N MET A 1 11.33 6.39 -18.58
CA MET A 1 11.41 5.20 -17.71
C MET A 1 12.70 4.50 -18.06
N ASP A 2 13.51 4.15 -17.05
CA ASP A 2 14.78 3.46 -17.23
C ASP A 2 14.58 2.13 -17.96
N GLU A 3 15.48 1.80 -18.90
CA GLU A 3 15.39 0.61 -19.75
C GLU A 3 15.51 -0.69 -18.93
N ARG A 4 16.33 -0.69 -17.87
CA ARG A 4 16.46 -1.82 -16.95
C ARG A 4 15.17 -2.06 -16.17
N ILE A 5 14.51 -0.99 -15.74
CA ILE A 5 13.22 -1.07 -15.05
C ILE A 5 12.17 -1.65 -16.01
N ARG A 6 12.11 -1.16 -17.25
CA ARG A 6 11.18 -1.71 -18.27
C ARG A 6 11.43 -3.20 -18.49
N TYR A 7 12.68 -3.59 -18.71
CA TYR A 7 13.05 -5.00 -18.92
C TYR A 7 12.58 -5.87 -17.75
N ALA A 8 12.86 -5.46 -16.51
CA ALA A 8 12.43 -6.21 -15.32
C ALA A 8 10.90 -6.35 -15.25
N PHE A 9 10.14 -5.29 -15.58
CA PHE A 9 8.68 -5.37 -15.61
C PHE A 9 8.16 -6.34 -16.67
N GLU A 10 8.73 -6.32 -17.88
CA GLU A 10 8.29 -7.16 -18.99
C GLU A 10 8.63 -8.64 -18.81
N HIS A 11 9.71 -8.95 -18.07
CA HIS A 11 10.21 -10.31 -17.85
C HIS A 11 9.88 -10.88 -16.46
N THR A 12 9.13 -10.15 -15.62
CA THR A 12 8.68 -10.69 -14.33
C THR A 12 7.46 -11.58 -14.52
N GLU A 13 7.55 -12.83 -14.06
CA GLU A 13 6.47 -13.79 -14.15
C GLU A 13 5.83 -14.12 -12.79
N ILE A 14 4.51 -14.37 -12.81
CA ILE A 14 3.78 -14.80 -11.62
C ILE A 14 3.80 -16.33 -11.54
N LEU A 15 4.74 -16.87 -10.76
CA LEU A 15 4.87 -18.32 -10.53
C LEU A 15 3.72 -18.90 -9.69
N ARG A 16 3.23 -18.12 -8.70
CA ARG A 16 2.15 -18.54 -7.81
C ARG A 16 1.13 -17.42 -7.67
N ARG A 17 -0.08 -17.67 -8.17
CA ARG A 17 -1.20 -16.73 -8.00
C ARG A 17 -1.68 -16.69 -6.56
N PRO A 18 -2.16 -15.53 -6.08
CA PRO A 18 -2.77 -15.44 -4.76
C PRO A 18 -4.04 -16.32 -4.73
N LYS A 19 -4.25 -17.01 -3.60
CA LYS A 19 -5.47 -17.82 -3.39
C LYS A 19 -6.73 -16.96 -3.29
N GLN A 20 -6.57 -15.72 -2.82
CA GLN A 20 -7.65 -14.76 -2.64
C GLN A 20 -7.27 -13.45 -3.32
N LEU A 21 -8.18 -12.93 -4.15
CA LEU A 21 -8.04 -11.60 -4.74
C LEU A 21 -8.29 -10.51 -3.69
N ILE A 22 -7.86 -9.30 -4.00
CA ILE A 22 -8.06 -8.14 -3.14
C ILE A 22 -9.56 -7.92 -2.95
N SER A 23 -10.01 -7.95 -1.69
CA SER A 23 -11.39 -7.65 -1.34
C SER A 23 -11.69 -6.17 -1.58
N THR A 24 -12.78 -5.87 -2.28
CA THR A 24 -13.21 -4.49 -2.55
C THR A 24 -13.62 -3.74 -1.27
N PHE A 25 -14.23 -4.44 -0.30
CA PHE A 25 -14.79 -3.84 0.91
C PHE A 25 -14.23 -4.43 2.21
N GLY A 26 -13.42 -5.49 2.13
CA GLY A 26 -12.75 -6.13 3.26
C GLY A 26 -11.27 -5.74 3.33
N SER A 27 -10.65 -6.02 4.47
CA SER A 27 -9.19 -5.93 4.55
C SER A 27 -8.56 -7.12 3.82
N SER A 28 -7.52 -6.85 3.04
CA SER A 28 -6.72 -7.86 2.36
C SER A 28 -5.27 -7.75 2.80
N VAL A 29 -4.66 -8.87 3.16
CA VAL A 29 -3.25 -8.93 3.52
C VAL A 29 -2.59 -9.93 2.59
N ILE A 30 -1.62 -9.46 1.81
CA ILE A 30 -0.90 -10.25 0.82
C ILE A 30 0.53 -10.42 1.31
N HIS A 31 0.87 -11.66 1.63
CA HIS A 31 2.24 -12.09 1.82
C HIS A 31 2.77 -12.55 0.47
N TYR A 32 3.84 -11.92 0.00
CA TYR A 32 4.43 -12.22 -1.30
C TYR A 32 5.91 -12.54 -1.16
N TYR A 33 6.38 -13.34 -2.11
CA TYR A 33 7.78 -13.70 -2.27
C TYR A 33 8.21 -13.25 -3.66
N VAL A 34 9.41 -12.68 -3.75
CA VAL A 34 10.04 -12.31 -5.01
C VAL A 34 11.35 -13.07 -5.11
N LEU A 35 11.51 -13.80 -6.20
CA LEU A 35 12.76 -14.48 -6.54
C LEU A 35 13.51 -13.58 -7.53
N THR A 36 14.77 -13.29 -7.24
CA THR A 36 15.61 -12.43 -8.08
C THR A 36 17.04 -12.93 -8.10
N GLU A 37 17.78 -12.56 -9.12
CA GLU A 37 19.24 -12.67 -9.10
C GLU A 37 19.87 -11.51 -8.32
N PRO A 38 20.97 -11.75 -7.58
CA PRO A 38 21.73 -10.68 -6.98
C PRO A 38 22.40 -9.79 -8.04
N VAL A 39 22.48 -8.48 -7.79
CA VAL A 39 23.12 -7.53 -8.72
C VAL A 39 24.58 -7.87 -8.99
N TYR A 40 25.28 -8.50 -8.04
CA TYR A 40 26.67 -8.88 -8.21
C TYR A 40 26.87 -10.11 -9.13
N SER A 41 25.81 -10.83 -9.48
CA SER A 41 25.87 -11.96 -10.43
C SER A 41 26.41 -11.55 -11.80
N GLU A 42 26.26 -10.28 -12.19
CA GLU A 42 26.88 -9.72 -13.39
C GLU A 42 28.42 -9.82 -13.37
N PHE A 43 29.01 -9.80 -12.17
CA PHE A 43 30.46 -9.82 -11.96
C PHE A 43 30.99 -11.20 -11.54
N THR A 44 30.14 -12.10 -11.08
CA THR A 44 30.50 -13.46 -10.63
C THR A 44 29.82 -14.51 -11.50
N LYS A 45 30.48 -14.90 -12.61
CA LYS A 45 29.90 -15.77 -13.65
C LYS A 45 29.69 -17.23 -13.23
N ASP A 46 30.29 -17.67 -12.12
CA ASP A 46 30.37 -19.09 -11.78
C ASP A 46 29.41 -19.54 -10.66
N ASN A 47 28.70 -18.60 -10.00
CA ASN A 47 27.80 -18.91 -8.90
C ASN A 47 26.37 -18.43 -9.20
N LEU A 48 25.53 -19.35 -9.65
CA LEU A 48 24.09 -19.14 -9.81
C LEU A 48 23.44 -19.08 -8.43
N GLU A 49 23.32 -17.87 -7.89
CA GLU A 49 22.64 -17.61 -6.64
C GLU A 49 21.24 -17.02 -6.89
N THR A 50 20.25 -17.51 -6.15
CA THR A 50 18.90 -16.95 -6.16
C THR A 50 18.59 -16.32 -4.81
N VAL A 51 18.20 -15.06 -4.83
CA VAL A 51 17.78 -14.32 -3.63
C VAL A 51 16.27 -14.38 -3.50
N VAL A 52 15.80 -14.85 -2.34
CA VAL A 52 14.39 -14.81 -1.96
C VAL A 52 14.14 -13.57 -1.10
N ARG A 53 13.27 -12.68 -1.54
CA ARG A 53 12.76 -11.57 -0.73
C ARG A 53 11.31 -11.82 -0.37
N GLU A 54 10.95 -11.48 0.86
CA GLU A 54 9.56 -11.52 1.30
C GLU A 54 9.06 -10.13 1.67
N GLY A 55 7.75 -9.93 1.51
CA GLY A 55 7.10 -8.68 1.88
C GLY A 55 5.63 -8.90 2.22
N LYS A 56 5.05 -7.90 2.87
CA LYS A 56 3.66 -7.93 3.32
C LYS A 56 2.95 -6.64 2.96
N VAL A 57 2.03 -6.72 2.02
CA VAL A 57 1.14 -5.61 1.69
C VAL A 57 -0.18 -5.76 2.41
N SER A 58 -0.65 -4.70 3.06
CA SER A 58 -1.94 -4.65 3.75
C SER A 58 -2.83 -3.56 3.16
N TRP A 59 -3.98 -3.97 2.64
CA TRP A 59 -5.07 -3.09 2.23
C TRP A 59 -6.16 -3.15 3.29
N TYR A 60 -6.45 -2.05 3.95
CA TYR A 60 -7.47 -2.04 5.01
C TYR A 60 -8.86 -1.75 4.46
N LYS A 61 -9.87 -2.28 5.16
CA LYS A 61 -11.27 -1.95 4.90
C LYS A 61 -11.44 -0.42 4.90
N PRO A 62 -12.06 0.17 3.86
CA PRO A 62 -12.31 1.60 3.81
C PRO A 62 -13.13 2.03 5.03
N LYS A 63 -12.75 3.14 5.65
CA LYS A 63 -13.48 3.70 6.79
C LYS A 63 -14.27 4.91 6.34
N LEU A 64 -15.54 4.97 6.73
CA LEU A 64 -16.34 6.18 6.59
C LEU A 64 -15.88 7.19 7.64
N LEU A 65 -15.48 8.37 7.20
CA LEU A 65 -15.18 9.50 8.05
C LEU A 65 -16.33 10.49 7.97
N THR A 66 -16.92 10.80 9.12
CA THR A 66 -17.83 11.91 9.29
C THR A 66 -17.11 13.03 10.03
N PRO A 67 -17.57 14.30 9.90
CA PRO A 67 -17.00 15.40 10.66
C PRO A 67 -16.93 15.12 12.17
N THR A 68 -17.92 14.42 12.73
CA THR A 68 -17.95 14.01 14.14
C THR A 68 -16.80 13.05 14.52
N TYR A 69 -16.38 12.17 13.62
CA TYR A 69 -15.25 11.27 13.84
C TYR A 69 -13.90 12.01 13.81
N MET A 70 -13.78 13.07 13.00
CA MET A 70 -12.52 13.81 12.85
C MET A 70 -12.12 14.60 14.10
N PHE A 71 -13.06 14.94 14.98
CA PHE A 71 -12.75 15.54 16.29
C PHE A 71 -12.03 14.61 17.26
N ARG A 72 -12.04 13.30 17.01
CA ARG A 72 -11.42 12.30 17.89
C ARG A 72 -9.97 11.98 17.51
N ILE A 73 -9.42 12.65 16.49
CA ILE A 73 -8.09 12.33 15.99
C ILE A 73 -7.04 13.14 16.76
N GLU A 74 -6.22 12.45 17.53
CA GLU A 74 -5.08 13.04 18.24
C GLU A 74 -3.86 13.19 17.32
N GLY A 75 -2.99 14.17 17.61
CA GLY A 75 -1.77 14.42 16.84
C GLY A 75 -1.89 15.42 15.69
N PHE A 76 -3.05 16.09 15.54
CA PHE A 76 -3.24 17.18 14.58
C PHE A 76 -2.94 18.55 15.20
N SER A 77 -2.49 19.49 14.38
CA SER A 77 -2.28 20.88 14.83
C SER A 77 -3.61 21.56 15.16
N ARG A 78 -3.53 22.68 15.89
CA ARG A 78 -4.70 23.49 16.25
C ARG A 78 -5.42 24.04 15.01
N GLU A 79 -4.67 24.39 13.97
CA GLU A 79 -5.19 24.89 12.70
C GLU A 79 -6.00 23.82 11.98
N ALA A 80 -5.52 22.57 11.97
CA ALA A 80 -6.25 21.44 11.42
C ALA A 80 -7.55 21.18 12.19
N LYS A 81 -7.52 21.31 13.53
CA LYS A 81 -8.73 21.18 14.36
C LYS A 81 -9.78 22.23 14.00
N ASN A 82 -9.39 23.51 13.89
CA ASN A 82 -10.31 24.59 13.51
C ASN A 82 -10.90 24.39 12.10
N ALA A 83 -10.12 23.84 11.16
CA ALA A 83 -10.60 23.50 9.83
C ALA A 83 -11.69 22.41 9.89
N PHE A 84 -11.50 21.37 10.72
CA PHE A 84 -12.51 20.33 10.92
C PHE A 84 -13.76 20.84 11.64
N GLU A 85 -13.63 21.76 12.61
CA GLU A 85 -14.76 22.44 13.27
C GLU A 85 -15.62 23.22 12.27
N THR A 86 -14.96 23.94 11.36
CA THR A 86 -15.62 24.69 10.29
C THR A 86 -16.36 23.74 9.33
N LEU A 87 -15.69 22.66 8.90
CA LEU A 87 -16.29 21.66 8.00
C LEU A 87 -17.50 20.98 8.62
N ALA A 88 -17.44 20.61 9.90
CA ALA A 88 -18.57 20.00 10.61
C ALA A 88 -19.76 20.93 10.73
N SER A 89 -19.51 22.23 10.92
CA SER A 89 -20.56 23.24 11.07
C SER A 89 -21.24 23.57 9.74
N GLN A 90 -20.48 23.64 8.66
CA GLN A 90 -21.00 23.99 7.33
C GLN A 90 -21.62 22.80 6.60
N TYR A 91 -21.06 21.59 6.79
CA TYR A 91 -21.46 20.38 6.08
C TYR A 91 -21.61 19.20 7.05
N PRO A 92 -22.66 19.19 7.88
CA PRO A 92 -22.87 18.14 8.87
C PRO A 92 -23.07 16.75 8.24
N ASP A 93 -23.62 16.70 7.01
CA ASP A 93 -23.88 15.47 6.26
C ASP A 93 -22.70 15.03 5.38
N LEU A 94 -21.56 15.71 5.48
CA LEU A 94 -20.36 15.32 4.72
C LEU A 94 -19.89 13.93 5.15
N ALA A 95 -19.65 13.06 4.17
CA ALA A 95 -19.08 11.74 4.41
C ALA A 95 -17.89 11.53 3.47
N ALA A 96 -16.74 11.17 4.03
CA ALA A 96 -15.52 10.86 3.28
C ALA A 96 -15.15 9.39 3.44
N ILE A 97 -14.46 8.82 2.44
CA ILE A 97 -13.98 7.43 2.50
C ILE A 97 -12.46 7.45 2.65
N LEU A 98 -11.96 6.93 3.77
CA LEU A 98 -10.54 6.77 4.02
C LEU A 98 -10.08 5.38 3.58
N TYR A 99 -9.22 5.35 2.57
CA TYR A 99 -8.46 4.17 2.19
C TYR A 99 -7.10 4.18 2.88
N LYS A 100 -6.69 3.04 3.42
CA LYS A 100 -5.35 2.87 4.01
C LYS A 100 -4.64 1.70 3.36
N PHE A 101 -3.51 2.01 2.75
CA PHE A 101 -2.56 1.07 2.17
C PHE A 101 -1.27 1.09 3.01
N LYS A 102 -0.70 -0.08 3.29
CA LYS A 102 0.56 -0.24 4.01
C LYS A 102 1.42 -1.29 3.30
N VAL A 103 2.67 -0.94 3.01
CA VAL A 103 3.72 -1.82 2.49
C VAL A 103 4.76 -2.04 3.58
#